data_AF-A0A8R7TEP8-F1
#
_entry.id   AF-A0A8R7TEP8-F1
#
_cell.length_a   1.000
_cell.length_b   1.000
_cell.length_c   1.000
_cell.angle_alpha   90.00
_cell.angle_beta   90.00
_cell.angle_gamma   90.00
#
_symmetry.space_group_name_H-M   'P 1'
#
loop_
_entity.id
_entity.type
_entity.pdbx_description
1 polymer ?
#
loop_
_entity_poly.entity_id
_entity_poly.type
_entity_poly.pdbx_seq_one_letter_code
_entity_poly.pdbx_strand_id
1 'polypeptide(L)'
;MDAVFIPSANPLGLSCGSILMELVELSSTSLAEAMFEKLGLPKPVYFVHHLSQDRFRTEIQFHRTKARYHASARRTKLSSRICQNVVASMNHAAEKAIEYMQNKEGKVLVDYNYYQLEQMKMAHIRLSARLLEQSDEINQHSKTIKQITKEACNYVKQVHNASNRIQDLAAVFLDPATSMCVSNMKQAIMEIHSSIVALQSSTTMTSQFLEEKGMYSDDEVPEWSYSGHLDEDSADDIHQHIDDDYVPSP
;
A
#
# COMPACT_ATOMS: atom_id res chain seq x y z
N MET A 1 6.41 -26.16 34.91
CA MET A 1 5.48 -25.13 34.44
C MET A 1 5.98 -24.65 33.11
N ASP A 2 5.18 -24.90 32.09
CA ASP A 2 5.55 -24.86 30.69
C ASP A 2 5.85 -23.45 30.19
N ALA A 3 6.95 -23.31 29.46
CA ALA A 3 7.33 -22.09 28.80
C ALA A 3 6.36 -21.83 27.64
N VAL A 4 5.50 -20.84 27.80
CA VAL A 4 4.62 -20.35 26.73
C VAL A 4 5.48 -19.63 25.69
N PHE A 5 5.75 -20.33 24.58
CA PHE A 5 6.41 -19.79 23.42
C PHE A 5 5.42 -18.89 22.67
N ILE A 6 5.58 -17.56 22.79
CA ILE A 6 4.80 -16.61 21.98
C ILE A 6 5.48 -16.53 20.61
N PRO A 7 4.84 -16.98 19.51
CA PRO A 7 5.45 -16.88 18.19
C PRO A 7 5.59 -15.40 17.83
N SER A 8 6.80 -14.96 17.49
CA SER A 8 7.00 -13.66 16.85
C SER A 8 6.22 -13.65 15.55
N ALA A 9 5.14 -12.88 15.49
CA ALA A 9 4.51 -12.54 14.24
C ALA A 9 5.54 -11.77 13.40
N ASN A 10 6.13 -12.46 12.43
CA ASN A 10 6.90 -11.84 11.38
C ASN A 10 6.03 -10.74 10.76
N PRO A 11 6.47 -9.48 10.68
CA PRO A 11 5.74 -8.51 9.87
C PRO A 11 5.81 -9.03 8.45
N LEU A 12 4.64 -9.39 7.90
CA LEU A 12 4.45 -9.77 6.52
C LEU A 12 5.29 -8.81 5.67
N GLY A 13 6.38 -9.35 5.11
CA GLY A 13 7.21 -8.69 4.13
C GLY A 13 6.43 -8.57 2.84
N LEU A 14 5.35 -7.78 2.86
CA LEU A 14 4.77 -7.23 1.66
C LEU A 14 5.74 -6.13 1.21
N SER A 15 6.86 -6.57 0.63
CA SER A 15 7.49 -5.81 -0.42
C SER A 15 6.38 -5.60 -1.44
N CYS A 16 5.78 -4.41 -1.41
CA CYS A 16 4.90 -3.95 -2.48
C CYS A 16 5.83 -3.78 -3.68
N GLY A 17 6.16 -4.91 -4.31
CA GLY A 17 6.94 -4.98 -5.51
C GLY A 17 6.24 -4.07 -6.50
N SER A 18 6.95 -3.04 -6.92
CA SER A 18 6.45 -1.98 -7.76
C SER A 18 5.63 -2.58 -8.90
N ILE A 19 4.30 -2.50 -8.82
CA ILE A 19 3.41 -2.81 -9.94
C ILE A 19 3.49 -1.61 -10.89
N LEU A 20 4.69 -1.33 -11.39
CA LEU A 20 4.87 -0.54 -12.59
C LEU A 20 4.52 -1.49 -13.72
N MET A 21 3.23 -1.58 -14.03
CA MET A 21 2.79 -2.12 -15.30
C MET A 21 3.49 -1.30 -16.38
N GLU A 22 4.38 -1.95 -17.13
CA GLU A 22 5.15 -1.32 -18.20
C GLU A 22 4.16 -0.70 -19.19
N LEU A 23 4.14 0.63 -19.22
CA LEU A 23 3.21 1.39 -20.05
C LEU A 23 3.59 1.13 -21.50
N VAL A 24 2.91 0.20 -22.18
CA VAL A 24 3.05 0.03 -23.63
C VAL A 24 2.40 1.25 -24.27
N GLU A 25 3.21 2.30 -24.48
CA GLU A 25 2.78 3.52 -25.15
C GLU A 25 2.38 3.17 -26.59
N LEU A 26 1.09 3.23 -26.89
CA LEU A 26 0.57 3.05 -28.25
C LEU A 26 1.15 4.14 -29.15
N SER A 27 2.12 3.74 -29.98
CA SER A 27 2.79 4.64 -30.89
C SER A 27 1.84 5.09 -32.00
N SER A 28 1.92 6.37 -32.37
CA SER A 28 1.14 6.92 -33.49
C SER A 28 1.44 6.17 -34.81
N THR A 29 2.62 5.54 -34.93
CA THR A 29 2.95 4.64 -36.05
C THR A 29 2.06 3.40 -36.09
N SER A 30 1.86 2.72 -34.95
CA SER A 30 0.99 1.53 -34.85
C SER A 30 -0.45 1.89 -35.19
N LEU A 31 -0.88 3.07 -34.73
CA LEU A 31 -2.20 3.60 -35.01
C LEU A 31 -2.41 3.88 -36.51
N ALA A 32 -1.43 4.53 -37.16
CA ALA A 32 -1.50 4.78 -38.59
C ALA A 32 -1.54 3.47 -39.37
N GLU A 33 -0.70 2.49 -39.05
CA GLU A 33 -0.71 1.19 -39.74
C GLU A 33 -2.08 0.51 -39.69
N ALA A 34 -2.69 0.41 -38.52
CA ALA A 34 -3.99 -0.22 -38.37
C ALA A 34 -5.12 0.62 -39.05
N MET A 35 -4.98 1.95 -39.13
CA MET A 35 -5.87 2.80 -39.95
C MET A 35 -5.77 2.44 -41.44
N PHE A 36 -4.55 2.36 -42.00
CA PHE A 36 -4.36 2.01 -43.41
C PHE A 36 -4.85 0.59 -43.72
N GLU A 37 -4.60 -0.36 -42.82
CA GLU A 37 -5.11 -1.72 -42.93
C GLU A 37 -6.65 -1.77 -42.96
N LYS A 38 -7.33 -1.05 -42.05
CA LYS A 38 -8.80 -0.96 -42.03
C LYS A 38 -9.38 -0.34 -43.29
N LEU A 39 -8.68 0.64 -43.86
CA LEU A 39 -9.04 1.24 -45.15
C LEU A 39 -8.73 0.31 -46.34
N GLY A 40 -8.14 -0.87 -46.10
CA GLY A 40 -7.67 -1.82 -47.10
C GLY A 40 -6.61 -1.22 -48.02
N LEU A 41 -5.75 -0.38 -47.46
CA LEU A 41 -4.61 0.25 -48.11
C LEU A 41 -3.33 -0.45 -47.66
N PRO A 42 -2.27 -0.44 -48.50
CA PRO A 42 -0.97 -0.92 -48.06
C PRO A 42 -0.46 -0.09 -46.88
N LYS A 43 0.34 -0.72 -46.01
CA LYS A 43 0.99 -0.05 -44.90
C LYS A 43 1.79 1.17 -45.38
N PRO A 44 1.76 2.28 -44.61
CA PRO A 44 2.56 3.45 -44.92
C PRO A 44 4.05 3.12 -44.78
N VAL A 45 4.89 3.77 -45.60
CA VAL A 45 6.34 3.59 -45.55
C VAL A 45 6.97 4.83 -44.91
N TYR A 46 7.87 4.61 -43.96
CA TYR A 46 8.59 5.66 -43.25
C TYR A 46 10.04 5.73 -43.72
N PHE A 47 10.50 6.93 -44.05
CA PHE A 47 11.88 7.24 -44.41
C PHE A 47 12.45 8.18 -43.35
N VAL A 48 13.32 7.65 -42.50
CA VAL A 48 13.97 8.42 -41.44
C VAL A 48 15.23 9.08 -42.00
N HIS A 49 15.33 10.39 -41.85
CA HIS A 49 16.48 11.19 -42.23
C HIS A 49 17.18 11.69 -40.97
N HIS A 50 18.44 11.33 -40.81
CA HIS A 50 19.32 11.90 -39.80
C HIS A 50 19.94 13.19 -40.33
N LEU A 51 19.75 14.30 -39.63
CA LEU A 51 20.20 15.62 -40.06
C LEU A 51 21.52 16.02 -39.38
N SER A 52 21.61 15.84 -38.06
CA SER A 52 22.78 16.10 -37.22
C SER A 52 22.59 15.42 -35.86
N GLN A 53 23.56 15.50 -34.94
CA GLN A 53 23.46 14.94 -33.57
C GLN A 53 22.06 15.15 -32.98
N ASP A 54 21.41 14.05 -32.64
CA ASP A 54 20.06 13.97 -32.08
C ASP A 54 19.02 14.82 -32.81
N ARG A 55 19.07 14.86 -34.14
CA ARG A 55 18.09 15.57 -34.97
C ARG A 55 17.63 14.71 -36.12
N PHE A 56 16.40 14.23 -36.02
CA PHE A 56 15.77 13.31 -36.95
C PHE A 56 14.54 13.94 -37.60
N ARG A 57 14.32 13.63 -38.87
CA ARG A 57 13.11 13.98 -39.61
C ARG A 57 12.62 12.76 -40.36
N THR A 58 11.35 12.42 -40.22
CA THR A 58 10.77 11.28 -40.92
C THR A 58 9.80 11.73 -41.99
N GLU A 59 9.94 11.20 -43.20
CA GLU A 59 8.94 11.28 -44.27
C GLU A 59 8.07 10.02 -44.28
N ILE A 60 6.76 10.18 -44.20
CA ILE A 60 5.80 9.09 -44.38
C ILE A 60 5.22 9.15 -45.79
N GLN A 61 5.12 7.98 -46.45
CA GLN A 61 4.54 7.83 -47.78
C GLN A 61 3.39 6.82 -47.78
N PHE A 62 2.26 7.19 -48.37
CA PHE A 62 1.04 6.36 -48.38
C PHE A 62 0.10 6.64 -49.55
N HIS A 63 -0.76 5.67 -49.87
CA HIS A 63 -1.87 5.87 -50.81
C HIS A 63 -3.10 6.40 -50.07
N ARG A 64 -3.85 7.30 -50.70
CA ARG A 64 -5.02 7.96 -50.08
C ARG A 64 -6.29 7.11 -50.15
N THR A 65 -6.45 6.37 -51.24
CA THR A 65 -7.66 5.58 -51.53
C THR A 65 -7.30 4.32 -52.31
N LYS A 66 -8.16 3.29 -52.23
CA LYS A 66 -7.97 2.03 -52.97
C LYS A 66 -7.89 2.25 -54.48
N ALA A 67 -8.76 3.09 -55.03
CA ALA A 67 -8.75 3.44 -56.45
C ALA A 67 -7.38 3.98 -56.90
N ARG A 68 -6.77 4.88 -56.10
CA ARG A 68 -5.43 5.42 -56.40
C ARG A 68 -4.32 4.38 -56.21
N TYR A 69 -4.46 3.48 -55.24
CA TYR A 69 -3.53 2.37 -55.09
C TYR A 69 -3.58 1.42 -56.29
N HIS A 70 -4.77 0.98 -56.72
CA HIS A 70 -4.93 0.11 -57.88
C HIS A 70 -4.48 0.78 -59.19
N ALA A 71 -4.67 2.09 -59.31
CA ALA A 71 -4.18 2.87 -60.44
C ALA A 71 -2.66 3.14 -60.40
N SER A 72 -1.92 2.56 -59.44
CA SER A 72 -0.48 2.82 -59.22
C SER A 72 -0.15 4.32 -59.14
N ALA A 73 -1.09 5.12 -58.62
CA ALA A 73 -0.92 6.56 -58.55
C ALA A 73 0.15 6.94 -57.52
N ARG A 74 0.78 8.09 -57.74
CA ARG A 74 1.83 8.62 -56.86
C ARG A 74 1.37 8.67 -55.40
N ARG A 75 2.22 8.16 -54.50
CA ARG A 75 2.01 8.21 -53.05
C ARG A 75 2.03 9.66 -52.55
N THR A 76 1.18 9.93 -51.57
CA THR A 76 1.25 11.15 -50.76
C THR A 76 2.50 11.07 -49.90
N LYS A 77 3.17 12.21 -49.74
CA LYS A 77 4.36 12.33 -48.90
C LYS A 77 4.14 13.43 -47.88
N LEU A 78 4.36 13.13 -46.61
CA LEU A 78 4.29 14.11 -45.53
C LEU A 78 5.54 13.97 -44.66
N SER A 79 6.10 15.09 -44.22
CA SER A 79 7.28 15.06 -43.36
C SER A 79 6.96 15.53 -41.95
N SER A 80 7.59 14.89 -40.98
CA SER A 80 7.60 15.33 -39.59
C SER A 80 8.31 16.67 -39.45
N ARG A 81 8.14 17.29 -38.27
CA ARG A 81 9.08 18.27 -37.76
C ARG A 81 10.40 17.59 -37.40
N ILE A 82 11.43 18.38 -37.12
CA ILE A 82 12.70 17.85 -36.62
C ILE A 82 12.52 17.49 -35.14
N CYS A 83 12.82 16.25 -34.77
CA CYS A 83 12.70 15.73 -33.41
C CYS A 83 14.04 15.22 -32.89
N GLN A 84 14.15 15.10 -31.56
CA GLN A 84 15.39 14.68 -30.89
C GLN A 84 15.71 13.19 -31.04
N ASN A 85 14.68 12.37 -31.29
CA ASN A 85 14.85 10.93 -31.48
C ASN A 85 14.00 10.41 -32.65
N VAL A 86 14.35 9.23 -33.14
CA VAL A 86 13.70 8.59 -34.29
C VAL A 86 12.22 8.33 -34.01
N VAL A 87 11.90 7.74 -32.86
CA VAL A 87 10.53 7.34 -32.48
C VAL A 87 9.58 8.54 -32.50
N ALA A 88 9.95 9.65 -31.88
CA ALA A 88 9.19 10.89 -31.87
C ALA A 88 9.04 11.49 -33.27
N SER A 89 10.07 11.40 -34.12
CA SER A 89 9.96 11.86 -35.51
C SER A 89 8.99 11.01 -36.32
N MET A 90 9.00 9.68 -36.14
CA MET A 90 8.10 8.74 -36.81
C MET A 90 6.66 8.91 -36.33
N ASN A 91 6.45 9.02 -35.01
CA ASN A 91 5.13 9.24 -34.42
C ASN A 91 4.50 10.54 -34.93
N HIS A 92 5.28 11.62 -34.98
CA HIS A 92 4.79 12.89 -35.53
C HIS A 92 4.52 12.81 -37.06
N ALA A 93 5.28 12.03 -37.82
CA ALA A 93 4.95 11.80 -39.24
C ALA A 93 3.63 11.02 -39.38
N ALA A 94 3.42 10.02 -38.51
CA ALA A 94 2.21 9.21 -38.48
C ALA A 94 0.97 10.05 -38.10
N GLU A 95 1.07 10.90 -37.08
CA GLU A 95 0.03 11.88 -36.70
C GLU A 95 -0.40 12.74 -37.88
N LYS A 96 0.56 13.31 -38.63
CA LYS A 96 0.25 14.10 -39.82
C LYS A 96 -0.46 13.31 -40.90
N ALA A 97 -0.14 12.03 -41.08
CA ALA A 97 -0.83 11.19 -42.05
C ALA A 97 -2.27 10.88 -41.62
N ILE A 98 -2.48 10.59 -40.33
CA ILE A 98 -3.81 10.40 -39.75
C ILE A 98 -4.64 11.67 -39.92
N GLU A 99 -4.10 12.82 -39.51
CA GLU A 99 -4.76 14.13 -39.66
C GLU A 99 -5.09 14.43 -41.12
N TYR A 100 -4.17 14.15 -42.05
CA TYR A 100 -4.41 14.32 -43.48
C TYR A 100 -5.57 13.45 -43.96
N MET A 101 -5.60 12.16 -43.59
CA MET A 101 -6.65 11.23 -43.99
C MET A 101 -8.01 11.66 -43.43
N GLN A 102 -8.05 12.15 -42.19
CA GLN A 102 -9.28 12.66 -41.56
C GLN A 102 -9.76 13.95 -42.24
N ASN A 103 -8.88 14.96 -42.34
CA ASN A 103 -9.28 16.31 -42.72
C ASN A 103 -9.39 16.53 -44.24
N LYS A 104 -8.61 15.81 -45.06
CA LYS A 104 -8.56 16.00 -46.51
C LYS A 104 -9.29 14.94 -47.31
N GLU A 105 -9.32 13.70 -46.83
CA GLU A 105 -9.96 12.58 -47.54
C GLU A 105 -11.30 12.18 -46.89
N GLY A 106 -11.71 12.88 -45.82
CA GLY A 106 -12.92 12.56 -45.06
C GLY A 106 -12.92 11.14 -44.50
N LYS A 107 -11.73 10.53 -44.33
CA LYS A 107 -11.57 9.20 -43.76
C LYS A 107 -11.55 9.32 -42.25
N VAL A 108 -12.70 9.75 -41.73
CA VAL A 108 -13.03 9.60 -40.33
C VAL A 108 -13.43 8.13 -40.18
N LEU A 109 -12.51 7.31 -39.70
CA LEU A 109 -12.90 5.97 -39.25
C LEU A 109 -13.68 6.17 -37.95
N VAL A 110 -15.00 6.32 -38.06
CA VAL A 110 -15.94 6.36 -36.93
C VAL A 110 -15.83 5.05 -36.10
N ASP A 111 -15.34 3.98 -36.73
CA ASP A 111 -15.02 2.69 -36.11
C ASP A 111 -13.65 2.63 -35.43
N TYR A 112 -12.82 3.67 -35.58
CA TYR A 112 -11.61 3.73 -34.79
C TYR A 112 -12.02 4.09 -33.39
N ASN A 113 -11.88 3.11 -32.50
CA ASN A 113 -11.97 3.31 -31.07
C ASN A 113 -10.91 4.29 -30.53
N TYR A 114 -10.31 5.14 -31.36
CA TYR A 114 -9.28 6.11 -31.03
C TYR A 114 -9.72 7.04 -29.91
N TYR A 115 -10.93 7.62 -30.00
CA TYR A 115 -11.45 8.47 -28.93
C TYR A 115 -11.66 7.67 -27.64
N GLN A 116 -12.16 6.44 -27.72
CA GLN A 116 -12.29 5.56 -26.55
C GLN A 116 -10.91 5.14 -25.99
N LEU A 117 -9.92 4.96 -26.86
CA LEU A 117 -8.56 4.56 -26.52
C LEU A 117 -7.80 5.71 -25.87
N GLU A 118 -7.96 6.94 -26.37
CA GLU A 118 -7.43 8.15 -25.75
C GLU A 118 -8.11 8.38 -24.39
N GLN A 119 -9.42 8.17 -24.29
CA GLN A 119 -10.14 8.23 -23.01
C GLN A 119 -9.66 7.15 -22.04
N MET A 120 -9.48 5.90 -22.48
CA MET A 120 -8.92 4.82 -21.66
C MET A 120 -7.49 5.14 -21.23
N LYS A 121 -6.66 5.71 -22.11
CA LYS A 121 -5.30 6.17 -21.78
C LYS A 121 -5.33 7.20 -20.66
N MET A 122 -6.18 8.22 -20.78
CA MET A 122 -6.33 9.25 -19.74
C MET A 122 -6.89 8.69 -18.43
N ALA A 123 -7.86 7.77 -18.50
CA ALA A 123 -8.40 7.08 -17.34
C ALA A 123 -7.33 6.23 -16.64
N HIS A 124 -6.51 5.50 -17.41
CA HIS A 124 -5.42 4.69 -16.90
C HIS A 124 -4.33 5.55 -16.24
N ILE A 125 -3.94 6.68 -16.86
CA ILE A 125 -2.98 7.63 -16.26
C ILE A 125 -3.52 8.14 -14.92
N ARG A 126 -4.80 8.52 -14.86
CA ARG A 126 -5.44 8.96 -13.61
C ARG A 126 -5.47 7.87 -12.55
N LEU A 127 -5.81 6.64 -12.91
CA LEU A 127 -5.80 5.50 -11.99
C LEU A 127 -4.40 5.20 -11.49
N SER A 128 -3.40 5.24 -12.37
CA SER A 128 -1.99 5.03 -12.01
C SER A 128 -1.50 6.08 -11.02
N ALA A 129 -1.85 7.35 -11.24
CA ALA A 129 -1.52 8.43 -10.30
C ALA A 129 -2.17 8.22 -8.93
N ARG A 130 -3.45 7.82 -8.88
CA ARG A 130 -4.15 7.50 -7.62
C ARG A 130 -3.54 6.30 -6.90
N LEU A 131 -3.16 5.25 -7.63
CA LEU A 131 -2.51 4.09 -7.04
C LEU A 131 -1.15 4.43 -6.44
N LEU A 132 -0.38 5.32 -7.09
CA LEU A 132 0.88 5.82 -6.57
C LEU A 132 0.67 6.60 -5.26
N GLU A 133 -0.29 7.54 -5.26
CA GLU A 133 -0.66 8.32 -4.07
C GLU A 133 -1.10 7.41 -2.91
N GLN A 134 -1.99 6.44 -3.17
CA GLN A 134 -2.43 5.47 -2.18
C GLN A 134 -1.28 4.59 -1.66
N SER A 135 -0.34 4.22 -2.53
CA SER A 135 0.86 3.47 -2.11
C SER A 135 1.73 4.30 -1.15
N ASP A 136 1.88 5.60 -1.40
CA ASP A 136 2.62 6.49 -0.52
C ASP A 136 1.93 6.69 0.84
N GLU A 137 0.60 6.84 0.84
CA GLU A 137 -0.22 6.87 2.07
C GLU A 137 -0.07 5.58 2.89
N ILE A 138 -0.17 4.41 2.26
CA ILE A 138 0.00 3.11 2.92
C ILE A 138 1.40 2.99 3.53
N ASN A 139 2.43 3.40 2.79
CA ASN A 139 3.80 3.39 3.28
C ASN A 139 3.97 4.31 4.50
N GLN A 140 3.31 5.48 4.50
CA GLN A 140 3.34 6.40 5.62
C GLN A 140 2.60 5.83 6.84
N HIS A 141 1.41 5.26 6.66
CA HIS A 141 0.69 4.57 7.73
C HIS A 141 1.50 3.40 8.32
N SER A 142 2.17 2.61 7.47
CA SER A 142 3.03 1.52 7.93
C SER A 142 4.16 2.00 8.83
N LYS A 143 4.79 3.15 8.52
CA LYS A 143 5.81 3.77 9.38
C LYS A 143 5.22 4.21 10.72
N THR A 144 4.07 4.86 10.70
CA THR A 144 3.39 5.31 11.92
C THR A 144 3.03 4.13 12.82
N ILE A 145 2.44 3.06 12.27
CA ILE A 145 2.10 1.84 13.02
C ILE A 145 3.34 1.22 13.67
N LYS A 146 4.46 1.14 12.94
CA LYS A 146 5.73 0.63 13.50
C LYS A 146 6.21 1.45 14.69
N GLN A 147 6.11 2.78 14.61
CA GLN A 147 6.49 3.67 15.70
C GLN A 147 5.59 3.48 16.91
N ILE A 148 4.27 3.51 16.72
CA ILE A 148 3.29 3.28 17.80
C ILE A 148 3.52 1.92 18.46
N THR A 149 3.74 0.86 17.67
CA THR A 149 4.00 -0.49 18.20
C THR A 149 5.25 -0.51 19.07
N LYS A 150 6.33 0.15 18.63
CA LYS A 150 7.58 0.25 19.41
C LYS A 150 7.36 0.97 20.73
N GLU A 151 6.61 2.06 20.73
CA GLU A 151 6.32 2.84 21.93
C GLU A 151 5.41 2.07 22.90
N ALA A 152 4.36 1.41 22.40
CA ALA A 152 3.50 0.54 23.20
C ALA A 152 4.30 -0.59 23.87
N CYS A 153 5.20 -1.26 23.14
CA CYS A 153 6.08 -2.28 23.72
C CYS A 153 7.02 -1.71 24.80
N ASN A 154 7.53 -0.48 24.61
CA ASN A 154 8.36 0.17 25.62
C ASN A 154 7.57 0.53 26.87
N TYR A 155 6.33 0.99 26.71
CA TYR A 155 5.44 1.28 27.83
C TYR A 155 5.13 0.01 28.63
N VAL A 156 4.71 -1.07 27.97
CA VAL A 156 4.45 -2.37 28.64
C VAL A 156 5.67 -2.85 29.43
N LYS A 157 6.88 -2.72 28.88
CA LYS A 157 8.12 -3.05 29.61
C LYS A 157 8.33 -2.18 30.86
N GLN A 158 8.06 -0.89 30.78
CA GLN A 158 8.18 0.03 31.92
C GLN A 158 7.17 -0.33 33.02
N VAL A 159 5.91 -0.57 32.64
CA VAL A 159 4.85 -0.99 33.55
C VAL A 159 5.23 -2.30 34.24
N HIS A 160 5.67 -3.30 33.46
CA HIS A 160 6.07 -4.60 34.01
C HIS A 160 7.24 -4.49 34.99
N ASN A 161 8.26 -3.70 34.66
CA ASN A 161 9.41 -3.49 35.55
C ASN A 161 9.01 -2.77 36.85
N ALA A 162 8.18 -1.72 36.76
CA ALA A 162 7.66 -1.04 37.94
C ALA A 162 6.82 -1.99 38.82
N SER A 163 5.95 -2.80 38.19
CA SER A 163 5.12 -3.77 38.90
C SER A 163 5.94 -4.85 39.61
N ASN A 164 6.95 -5.41 38.95
CA ASN A 164 7.83 -6.41 39.57
C ASN A 164 8.57 -5.82 40.77
N ARG A 165 9.10 -4.59 40.65
CA ARG A 165 9.76 -3.90 41.77
C ARG A 165 8.82 -3.68 42.96
N ILE A 166 7.56 -3.30 42.70
CA ILE A 166 6.56 -3.14 43.76
C ILE A 166 6.27 -4.50 44.41
N GLN A 167 6.09 -5.55 43.62
CA GLN A 167 5.81 -6.90 44.10
C GLN A 167 6.97 -7.47 44.94
N ASP A 168 8.22 -7.30 44.48
CA ASP A 168 9.41 -7.72 45.21
C ASP A 168 9.50 -6.99 46.55
N LEU A 169 9.33 -5.67 46.56
CA LEU A 169 9.34 -4.90 47.80
C LEU A 169 8.22 -5.34 48.75
N ALA A 170 7.00 -5.50 48.24
CA ALA A 170 5.85 -5.97 49.02
C ALA A 170 6.07 -7.38 49.61
N ALA A 171 6.70 -8.29 48.86
CA ALA A 171 7.04 -9.63 49.35
C ALA A 171 8.00 -9.58 50.54
N VAL A 172 9.01 -8.70 50.50
CA VAL A 172 9.95 -8.50 51.62
C VAL A 172 9.23 -7.88 52.84
N PHE A 173 8.23 -7.02 52.62
CA PHE A 173 7.41 -6.47 53.72
C PHE A 173 6.52 -7.51 54.40
N LEU A 174 5.97 -8.45 53.63
CA LEU A 174 5.00 -9.44 54.10
C LEU A 174 5.65 -10.72 54.65
N ASP A 175 6.96 -10.90 54.48
CA ASP A 175 7.70 -12.07 54.98
C ASP A 175 7.80 -12.05 56.52
N PRO A 176 7.14 -12.99 57.23
CA PRO A 176 7.16 -13.07 58.69
C PRO A 176 8.53 -13.41 59.27
N ALA A 177 9.44 -13.99 58.46
CA ALA A 177 10.79 -14.33 58.88
C ALA A 177 11.76 -13.14 58.82
N THR A 178 11.39 -12.09 58.09
CA THR A 178 12.22 -10.89 57.90
C THR A 178 11.87 -9.84 58.97
N SER A 179 12.61 -9.81 60.08
CA SER A 179 12.49 -8.75 61.09
C SER A 179 13.05 -7.43 60.51
N MET A 180 12.20 -6.68 59.84
CA MET A 180 12.57 -5.42 59.21
C MET A 180 12.41 -4.27 60.19
N CYS A 181 13.48 -3.49 60.43
CA CYS A 181 13.38 -2.31 61.28
C CYS A 181 12.54 -1.21 60.62
N VAL A 182 11.90 -0.36 61.43
CA VAL A 182 10.99 0.72 60.98
C VAL A 182 11.63 1.65 59.95
N SER A 183 12.95 1.88 60.03
CA SER A 183 13.68 2.69 59.04
C SER A 183 13.76 2.04 57.66
N ASN A 184 13.91 0.72 57.60
CA ASN A 184 13.95 -0.03 56.34
C ASN A 184 12.56 -0.11 55.71
N MET A 185 11.52 -0.25 56.53
CA MET A 185 10.13 -0.13 56.07
C MET A 185 9.85 1.26 55.48
N LYS A 186 10.27 2.33 56.15
CA LYS A 186 10.12 3.69 55.64
C LYS A 186 10.83 3.89 54.30
N GLN A 187 12.03 3.34 54.15
CA GLN A 187 12.81 3.41 52.91
C GLN A 187 12.10 2.70 51.75
N ALA A 188 11.63 1.47 51.97
CA ALA A 188 10.97 0.71 50.91
C ALA A 188 9.59 1.30 50.53
N ILE A 189 8.86 1.92 51.47
CA ILE A 189 7.65 2.71 51.14
C ILE A 189 7.98 3.89 50.22
N MET A 190 9.09 4.61 50.46
CA MET A 190 9.51 5.70 49.59
C MET A 190 9.91 5.20 48.18
N GLU A 191 10.52 4.02 48.08
CA GLU A 191 10.90 3.41 46.80
C GLU A 191 9.69 2.92 46.00
N ILE A 192 8.68 2.35 46.67
CA ILE A 192 7.38 2.05 46.06
C ILE A 192 6.72 3.32 45.55
N HIS A 193 6.68 4.38 46.39
CA HIS A 193 6.09 5.66 46.01
C HIS A 193 6.79 6.28 44.79
N SER A 194 8.12 6.26 44.76
CA SER A 194 8.90 6.74 43.61
C SER A 194 8.60 5.93 42.33
N SER A 195 8.43 4.62 42.46
CA SER A 195 8.08 3.75 41.33
C SER A 195 6.67 4.01 40.80
N ILE A 196 5.71 4.30 41.69
CA ILE A 196 4.35 4.73 41.31
C ILE A 196 4.37 6.06 40.57
N VAL A 197 5.13 7.05 41.05
CA VAL A 197 5.27 8.36 40.39
C VAL A 197 5.89 8.21 38.99
N ALA A 198 6.92 7.37 38.85
CA ALA A 198 7.52 7.08 37.55
C ALA A 198 6.53 6.43 36.58
N LEU A 199 5.71 5.49 37.07
CA LEU A 199 4.66 4.83 36.29
C LEU A 199 3.59 5.83 35.83
N GLN A 200 3.13 6.71 36.72
CA GLN A 200 2.17 7.76 36.39
C GLN A 200 2.73 8.70 35.31
N SER A 201 3.98 9.14 35.45
CA SER A 201 4.62 9.99 34.44
C SER A 201 4.74 9.31 33.08
N SER A 202 5.09 8.02 33.05
CA SER A 202 5.15 7.21 31.83
C SER A 202 3.78 7.04 31.17
N THR A 203 2.74 6.85 31.99
CA THR A 203 1.34 6.74 31.54
C THR A 203 0.89 8.04 30.89
N THR A 204 1.09 9.19 31.56
CA THR A 204 0.73 10.50 31.03
C THR A 204 1.45 10.81 29.71
N MET A 205 2.74 10.51 29.61
CA MET A 205 3.52 10.73 28.39
C MET A 205 3.00 9.87 27.24
N THR A 206 2.62 8.63 27.52
CA THR A 206 2.07 7.70 26.50
C THR A 206 0.68 8.15 26.05
N SER A 207 -0.18 8.60 26.97
CA SER A 207 -1.50 9.16 26.63
C SER A 207 -1.38 10.38 25.73
N GLN A 208 -0.48 11.33 26.05
CA GLN A 208 -0.24 12.51 25.20
C GLN A 208 0.28 12.15 23.82
N PHE A 209 1.18 11.17 23.73
CA PHE A 209 1.67 10.68 22.44
C PHE A 209 0.54 10.07 21.60
N LEU A 210 -0.34 9.26 22.19
CA LEU A 210 -1.48 8.66 21.49
C LEU A 210 -2.50 9.71 21.05
N GLU A 211 -2.74 10.73 21.86
CA GLU A 211 -3.57 11.89 21.52
C GLU A 211 -2.99 12.68 20.33
N GLU A 212 -1.68 12.96 20.33
CA GLU A 212 -0.98 13.61 19.21
C GLU A 212 -1.11 12.81 17.90
N LYS A 213 -1.20 11.48 17.98
CA LYS A 213 -1.42 10.60 16.82
C LYS A 213 -2.89 10.40 16.47
N GLY A 214 -3.82 11.06 17.14
CA GLY A 214 -5.26 10.97 16.88
C GLY A 214 -5.84 9.58 17.20
N MET A 215 -5.21 8.84 18.12
CA MET A 215 -5.57 7.46 18.46
C MET A 215 -6.39 7.36 19.76
N TYR A 216 -6.76 8.50 20.37
CA TYR A 216 -7.61 8.56 21.55
C TYR A 216 -9.06 8.81 21.14
N SER A 217 -9.98 7.92 21.55
CA SER A 217 -11.42 8.17 21.53
C SER A 217 -11.85 8.55 22.95
N ASP A 218 -12.75 9.53 23.07
CA ASP A 218 -13.39 9.96 24.33
C ASP A 218 -14.38 8.92 24.91
N ASP A 219 -14.41 7.71 24.35
CA ASP A 219 -15.23 6.62 24.90
C ASP A 219 -14.68 6.23 26.27
N GLU A 220 -15.39 6.66 27.32
CA GLU A 220 -15.17 6.32 28.71
C GLU A 220 -14.89 4.81 28.85
N VAL A 221 -13.62 4.46 29.05
CA VAL A 221 -13.26 3.11 29.50
C VAL A 221 -13.96 2.92 30.83
N PRO A 222 -14.88 1.93 30.98
CA PRO A 222 -15.55 1.71 32.24
C PRO A 222 -14.50 1.51 33.31
N GLU A 223 -14.57 2.32 34.35
CA GLU A 223 -13.70 2.25 35.52
C GLU A 223 -13.78 0.82 36.08
N TRP A 224 -12.71 0.02 35.94
CA TRP A 224 -12.67 -1.32 36.52
C TRP A 224 -12.68 -1.18 38.03
N SER A 225 -13.89 -1.22 38.60
CA SER A 225 -14.09 -1.35 40.03
C SER A 225 -13.58 -2.74 40.42
N TYR A 226 -12.45 -2.81 41.11
CA TYR A 226 -11.98 -4.05 41.71
C TYR A 226 -12.97 -4.46 42.82
N SER A 227 -13.95 -5.28 42.44
CA SER A 227 -14.83 -5.98 43.38
C SER A 227 -14.09 -7.23 43.84
N GLY A 228 -13.33 -7.10 44.93
CA GLY A 228 -12.77 -8.25 45.62
C GLY A 228 -13.89 -9.17 46.10
N HIS A 229 -14.05 -10.32 45.45
CA HIS A 229 -14.66 -11.50 46.03
C HIS A 229 -14.02 -12.72 45.37
N LEU A 230 -13.18 -13.43 46.11
CA LEU A 230 -12.86 -14.82 45.84
C LEU A 230 -13.41 -15.60 47.03
N ASP A 231 -14.40 -16.41 46.69
CA ASP A 231 -15.22 -17.21 47.57
C ASP A 231 -14.35 -18.21 48.36
N GLU A 232 -14.45 -18.15 49.68
CA GLU A 232 -14.18 -19.30 50.55
C GLU A 232 -15.39 -20.22 50.52
N ASP A 233 -15.10 -21.52 50.42
CA ASP A 233 -15.94 -22.66 50.79
C ASP A 233 -17.18 -22.97 49.94
N SER A 234 -17.01 -23.90 48.99
CA SER A 234 -17.92 -25.06 48.94
C SER A 234 -17.21 -26.27 48.33
N ALA A 235 -16.95 -27.22 49.22
CA ALA A 235 -16.46 -28.55 48.90
C ALA A 235 -17.48 -29.40 48.13
N ASP A 236 -16.92 -30.33 47.35
CA ASP A 236 -17.35 -31.71 47.09
C ASP A 236 -18.71 -32.04 46.45
N ASP A 237 -18.62 -33.08 45.59
CA ASP A 237 -19.68 -33.85 44.91
C ASP A 237 -20.45 -33.09 43.80
N ILE A 238 -20.69 -33.63 42.60
CA ILE A 238 -21.25 -34.94 42.29
C ILE A 238 -20.82 -35.40 40.87
N HIS A 239 -20.45 -36.68 40.82
CA HIS A 239 -20.37 -37.65 39.72
C HIS A 239 -20.91 -37.33 38.30
N GLN A 240 -20.02 -37.59 37.34
CA GLN A 240 -20.18 -38.30 36.04
C GLN A 240 -21.60 -38.59 35.51
N HIS A 241 -21.88 -38.12 34.29
CA HIS A 241 -22.51 -38.96 33.27
C HIS A 241 -21.96 -38.60 31.89
N ILE A 242 -21.34 -39.61 31.28
CA ILE A 242 -20.82 -39.63 29.91
C ILE A 242 -22.01 -39.82 28.96
N ASP A 243 -22.19 -38.90 28.03
CA ASP A 243 -22.94 -39.14 26.80
C ASP A 243 -22.01 -39.88 25.83
N ASP A 244 -22.32 -41.13 25.51
CA ASP A 244 -21.77 -41.79 24.32
C ASP A 244 -22.82 -42.77 23.77
N ASP A 245 -23.60 -42.26 22.81
CA ASP A 245 -24.42 -43.04 21.91
C ASP A 245 -23.51 -43.88 20.99
N TYR A 246 -23.43 -45.19 21.24
CA TYR A 246 -22.94 -46.13 20.24
C TYR A 246 -23.80 -47.39 20.20
N VAL A 247 -24.60 -47.53 19.14
CA VAL A 247 -25.31 -48.74 18.75
C VAL A 247 -24.48 -49.45 17.67
N PRO A 248 -24.32 -50.79 17.76
CA PRO A 248 -24.80 -51.62 16.65
C PRO A 248 -25.51 -52.92 17.08
N SER A 249 -26.51 -53.30 16.27
CA SER A 249 -27.36 -54.52 16.27
C SER A 249 -26.55 -55.83 16.11
N PRO A 250 -27.16 -57.04 16.26
CA PRO A 250 -28.35 -57.52 15.55
C PRO A 250 -29.64 -57.59 16.38
#